data_AF-A0A955Y4M5-F1
#
_entry.id   AF-A0A955Y4M5-F1
#
_cell.length_a   1.000
_cell.length_b   1.000
_cell.length_c   1.000
_cell.angle_alpha   90.00
_cell.angle_beta   90.00
_cell.angle_gamma   90.00
#
_symmetry.space_group_name_H-M   'P 1'
#
loop_
_entity.id
_entity.type
_entity.pdbx_description
1 polymer ?
#
loop_
_entity_poly.entity_id
_entity_poly.type
_entity_poly.pdbx_seq_one_letter_code
_entity_poly.pdbx_strand_id
1 'polypeptide(L)' 'ALLDAYVFGAVLQELALPFQSPEEDAPVADAVMAAFPADQAPFLLEMITDHAMQPGYAFTDEFDWGLELVLDGLERRLTP' A
#
# COMPACT_ATOMS: atom_id res chain seq x y z
N ALA A 1 -10.32 -8.54 -17.23
CA ALA A 1 -10.63 -8.35 -15.81
C ALA A 1 -9.54 -7.57 -15.05
N LEU A 2 -8.71 -6.75 -15.72
CA LEU A 2 -7.61 -6.05 -15.04
C LEU A 2 -8.13 -5.03 -14.01
N LEU A 3 -9.02 -4.13 -14.44
CA LEU A 3 -9.62 -3.12 -13.55
C LEU A 3 -10.37 -3.77 -12.39
N ASP A 4 -11.13 -4.83 -12.67
CA ASP A 4 -11.85 -5.61 -11.66
C ASP A 4 -10.90 -6.20 -10.61
N ALA A 5 -9.80 -6.84 -11.05
CA ALA A 5 -8.80 -7.38 -10.15
C ALA A 5 -8.07 -6.30 -9.33
N TYR A 6 -7.81 -5.13 -9.92
CA TYR A 6 -7.20 -4.00 -9.22
C TYR A 6 -8.11 -3.46 -8.12
N VAL A 7 -9.37 -3.15 -8.46
CA VAL A 7 -10.35 -2.62 -7.50
C VAL A 7 -10.64 -3.65 -6.39
N PHE A 8 -10.86 -4.91 -6.76
CA PHE A 8 -11.10 -5.97 -5.78
C PHE A 8 -9.89 -6.17 -4.85
N GLY A 9 -8.67 -6.19 -5.40
CA GLY A 9 -7.45 -6.36 -4.63
C GLY A 9 -7.16 -5.21 -3.67
N ALA A 10 -7.49 -3.98 -4.05
CA ALA A 10 -7.37 -2.82 -3.17
C ALA A 10 -8.34 -2.92 -1.98
N VAL A 11 -9.63 -3.18 -2.25
CA VAL A 11 -10.65 -3.33 -1.20
C VAL A 11 -10.34 -4.51 -0.28
N LEU A 12 -9.89 -5.65 -0.83
CA LEU A 12 -9.54 -6.81 -0.03
C LEU A 12 -8.37 -6.50 0.92
N GLN A 13 -7.37 -5.75 0.47
CA GLN A 13 -6.24 -5.35 1.31
C GLN A 13 -6.67 -4.35 2.37
N GLU A 14 -7.43 -3.31 2.02
CA GLU A 14 -7.95 -2.32 2.97
C GLU A 14 -8.73 -2.98 4.11
N LEU A 15 -9.57 -3.97 3.79
CA LEU A 15 -10.34 -4.74 4.79
C LEU A 15 -9.48 -5.72 5.61
N ALA A 16 -8.32 -6.12 5.10
CA ALA A 16 -7.40 -7.02 5.77
C ALA A 16 -6.34 -6.29 6.60
N LEU A 17 -6.23 -4.96 6.47
CA LEU A 17 -5.28 -4.19 7.25
C LEU A 17 -5.65 -4.24 8.74
N PRO A 18 -4.68 -4.54 9.61
CA PRO A 18 -4.92 -4.61 11.04
C PRO A 18 -5.10 -3.23 11.70
N PHE A 19 -4.89 -2.12 10.97
CA PHE A 19 -4.95 -0.74 11.46
C PHE A 19 -5.52 0.20 10.39
N GLN A 20 -6.19 1.27 10.82
CA GLN A 20 -6.78 2.27 9.92
C GLN A 20 -6.07 3.63 9.97
N SER A 21 -5.16 3.83 10.92
CA SER A 21 -4.34 5.04 11.04
C SER A 21 -2.97 4.78 11.70
N PRO A 22 -1.94 5.61 11.41
CA PRO A 22 -0.62 5.53 12.05
C PRO A 22 -0.66 5.71 13.57
N GLU A 23 -1.69 6.40 14.06
CA GLU A 23 -1.90 6.72 15.48
C GLU A 23 -2.47 5.55 16.27
N GLU A 24 -3.09 4.57 15.60
CA GLU A 24 -3.70 3.42 16.26
C GLU A 24 -2.69 2.33 16.64
N ASP A 25 -1.57 2.12 15.92
CA ASP A 25 -0.83 0.86 16.11
C ASP A 25 0.70 0.87 15.89
N ALA A 26 1.43 1.62 16.71
CA ALA A 26 2.87 1.39 16.92
C ALA A 26 3.25 -0.09 17.23
N PRO A 27 2.47 -0.87 18.01
CA PRO A 27 2.80 -2.27 18.31
C PRO A 27 2.74 -3.21 17.10
N VAL A 28 1.90 -2.92 16.10
CA VAL A 28 1.81 -3.75 14.89
C VAL A 28 3.00 -3.47 13.97
N ALA A 29 3.40 -2.22 13.82
CA ALA A 29 4.62 -1.86 13.08
C ALA A 29 5.85 -2.53 13.68
N ASP A 30 5.99 -2.52 15.02
CA ASP A 30 7.08 -3.22 15.71
C ASP A 30 7.05 -4.74 15.46
N ALA A 31 5.87 -5.35 15.44
CA ALA A 31 5.72 -6.79 15.16
C ALA A 31 6.10 -7.14 13.70
N VAL A 32 5.73 -6.29 12.74
CA VAL A 32 6.12 -6.45 11.33
C VAL A 32 7.62 -6.27 11.17
N MET A 33 8.23 -5.23 11.76
CA MET A 33 9.68 -5.02 11.72
C MET A 33 10.46 -6.17 12.40
N ALA A 34 9.92 -6.75 13.47
CA ALA A 34 10.51 -7.93 14.10
C ALA A 34 10.44 -9.19 13.22
N ALA A 35 9.42 -9.30 12.36
CA ALA A 35 9.26 -10.43 11.44
C ALA A 35 10.14 -10.30 10.18
N PHE A 36 10.53 -9.08 9.79
CA PHE A 36 11.32 -8.80 8.58
C PHE A 36 12.65 -8.12 8.94
N PRO A 37 13.75 -8.89 9.06
CA PRO A 37 15.08 -8.34 9.28
C PRO A 37 15.45 -7.31 8.20
N ALA A 38 16.06 -6.20 8.61
CA ALA A 38 16.41 -5.07 7.73
C ALA A 38 17.35 -5.46 6.57
N ASP A 39 18.15 -6.51 6.74
CA ASP A 39 19.06 -7.05 5.73
C ASP A 39 18.34 -7.89 4.66
N GLN A 40 17.10 -8.32 4.90
CA GLN A 40 16.32 -9.16 4.00
C GLN A 40 15.24 -8.40 3.23
N ALA A 41 14.71 -7.32 3.80
CA ALA A 41 13.64 -6.53 3.19
C ALA A 41 13.83 -5.01 3.40
N PRO A 42 14.94 -4.41 2.93
CA PRO A 42 15.27 -3.01 3.22
C PRO A 42 14.20 -2.02 2.73
N PHE A 43 13.61 -2.24 1.55
CA PHE A 43 12.56 -1.35 1.02
C PHE A 43 11.21 -1.51 1.72
N LEU A 44 10.93 -2.70 2.28
CA LEU A 44 9.73 -2.89 3.10
C LEU A 44 9.88 -2.13 4.42
N LEU A 45 11.07 -2.18 5.02
CA LEU A 45 11.37 -1.42 6.22
C LEU A 45 11.20 0.09 5.96
N GLU A 46 11.81 0.61 4.89
CA GLU A 46 11.66 2.01 4.46
C GLU A 46 10.19 2.39 4.25
N MET A 47 9.42 1.57 3.54
CA MET A 47 7.99 1.81 3.33
C MET A 47 7.22 1.91 4.65
N ILE A 48 7.51 1.03 5.61
CA ILE A 48 6.81 1.05 6.90
C ILE A 48 7.22 2.27 7.71
N THR A 49 8.53 2.52 7.87
CA THR A 49 9.02 3.57 8.78
C THR A 49 8.84 4.98 8.21
N ASP A 50 9.09 5.14 6.92
CA ASP A 50 9.22 6.45 6.28
C ASP A 50 7.94 6.86 5.56
N HIS A 51 6.98 5.95 5.38
CA HIS A 51 5.68 6.24 4.77
C HIS A 51 4.51 5.82 5.66
N ALA A 52 4.32 4.52 5.89
CA ALA A 52 3.11 4.01 6.54
C ALA A 52 2.92 4.48 7.99
N MET A 53 4.02 4.73 8.72
CA MET A 53 4.00 5.22 10.10
C MET A 53 4.07 6.75 10.22
N GLN A 54 4.15 7.48 9.11
CA GLN A 54 4.19 8.93 9.17
C GLN A 54 2.81 9.52 9.49
N PRO A 55 2.75 10.61 10.28
CA PRO A 55 1.48 11.28 10.56
C PRO A 55 0.76 11.70 9.28
N GLY A 56 -0.54 11.43 9.21
CA GLY A 56 -1.36 11.79 8.05
C GLY A 56 -1.27 10.81 6.87
N TYR A 57 -0.55 9.69 6.99
CA TYR A 57 -0.65 8.61 6.00
C TYR A 57 -2.04 7.96 6.07
N ALA A 58 -2.67 7.82 4.90
CA ALA A 58 -3.89 7.04 4.71
C ALA A 58 -3.68 6.03 3.58
N PHE A 59 -3.86 4.74 3.88
CA PHE A 59 -3.71 3.68 2.87
C PHE A 59 -4.62 3.89 1.66
N THR A 60 -5.80 4.50 1.87
CA THR A 60 -6.74 4.83 0.81
C THR A 60 -6.18 5.79 -0.24
N ASP A 61 -5.17 6.59 0.11
CA ASP A 61 -4.54 7.53 -0.84
C ASP A 61 -3.73 6.78 -1.92
N GLU A 62 -3.31 5.53 -1.65
CA GLU A 62 -2.59 4.70 -2.63
C GLU A 62 -3.50 4.17 -3.75
N PHE A 63 -4.81 4.11 -3.51
CA PHE A 63 -5.78 3.60 -4.48
C PHE A 63 -5.84 4.46 -5.74
N ASP A 64 -5.97 5.77 -5.58
CA ASP A 64 -6.10 6.68 -6.73
C ASP A 64 -4.81 6.66 -7.56
N TRP A 65 -3.65 6.67 -6.90
CA TRP A 65 -2.35 6.62 -7.58
C TRP A 65 -2.19 5.35 -8.43
N GLY A 66 -2.51 4.18 -7.88
CA GLY A 66 -2.37 2.93 -8.63
C GLY A 66 -3.44 2.79 -9.73
N LEU A 67 -4.63 3.35 -9.53
CA LEU A 67 -5.67 3.40 -10.57
C LEU A 67 -5.21 4.26 -11.74
N GLU A 68 -4.68 5.45 -11.48
CA GLU A 68 -4.08 6.33 -12.51
C GLU A 68 -3.00 5.58 -13.29
N LEU A 69 -2.09 4.89 -12.62
CA LEU A 69 -1.03 4.11 -13.27
C LEU A 69 -1.59 3.03 -14.22
N VAL A 70 -2.63 2.31 -13.79
CA VAL A 70 -3.29 1.28 -14.60
C VAL A 70 -3.98 1.90 -15.80
N LEU A 71 -4.73 3.00 -15.60
CA LEU A 71 -5.45 3.70 -16.66
C LEU A 71 -4.50 4.30 -17.69
N ASP A 72 -3.43 4.95 -17.27
CA ASP A 72 -2.36 5.47 -18.12
C ASP A 72 -1.73 4.36 -18.99
N GLY A 73 -1.50 3.20 -18.38
CA GLY A 73 -0.97 2.02 -19.10
C GLY A 73 -1.93 1.48 -20.14
N LEU A 74 -3.24 1.55 -19.88
CA LEU A 74 -4.28 1.16 -20.83
C LEU A 74 -4.43 2.20 -21.95
N GLU A 75 -4.45 3.50 -21.62
CA GLU A 75 -4.55 4.58 -22.59
C GLU A 75 -3.41 4.52 -23.60
N ARG A 76 -2.16 4.38 -23.15
CA ARG A 76 -1.00 4.22 -24.06
C ARG A 76 -1.09 3.03 -25.01
N ARG A 77 -1.86 1.99 -24.67
CA ARG A 77 -2.05 0.81 -25.53
C ARG A 77 -3.25 0.94 -26.47
N LEU A 78 -4.23 1.76 -26.09
CA LEU A 78 -5.47 1.96 -26.85
C LEU A 78 -5.38 3.15 -27.80
N THR A 79 -4.49 4.10 -27.51
CA THR A 79 -4.18 5.24 -28.37
C THR A 79 -3.13 4.84 -29.42
N PRO A 80 -3.41 5.06 -30.72
CA PRO A 80 -2.49 4.69 -31.82
C PRO A 80 -1.15 5.44 -31.81
#